data_AF-A0A5C7SBX1-F1
#
_entry.id   AF-A0A5C7SBX1-F1
#
_cell.length_a   1.000
_cell.length_b   1.000
_cell.length_c   1.000
_cell.angle_alpha   90.00
_cell.angle_beta   90.00
_cell.angle_gamma   90.00
#
_symmetry.space_group_name_H-M   'P 1'
#
loop_
_entity.id
_entity.type
_entity.pdbx_description
1 polymer ?
#
loop_
_entity_poly.entity_id
_entity_poly.type
_entity_poly.pdbx_seq_one_letter_code
_entity_poly.pdbx_strand_id
1 'polypeptide(L)'
;MSSTLTDLLATALAARAPLIAQLAAEDTDAWRLFHGTVEGAPGITVDRYGAVLLAQTFHRPLTVEQLAELEAFYAQALPGLPVVWNDRSGKNSRIANTLPPEQQALAEQPSEFSELGVRYRFQARHAGQDPWLFLDLRAARRRVMQEAEGKSLLNVFAYTCGVGVAAAKAGARHVVNVDFAESALAVGKDNARLNELPIRVRFVKSDAFAALRQYAGIGQPKMVRGKHLPPFPELAPHRFDLVFLDPPRYAKSPFGVVDLVHDYAALFKPALLATEEGGTLICCNNVARVGREDWLDQLERSARKAGRAVREAEWITPDADFPSRDDNPPLKVVLLRV
;
A
#
# COMPACT_ATOMS: atom_id res chain seq x y z
N MET A 1 16.95 8.44 -32.75
CA MET A 1 16.04 9.55 -32.42
C MET A 1 15.61 9.35 -30.97
N SER A 2 15.64 10.40 -30.14
CA SER A 2 15.07 10.28 -28.78
C SER A 2 13.56 10.05 -28.93
N SER A 3 13.01 9.02 -28.30
CA SER A 3 11.56 8.82 -28.24
C SER A 3 10.90 10.03 -27.59
N THR A 4 9.78 10.51 -28.15
CA THR A 4 8.98 11.57 -27.51
C THR A 4 8.27 11.02 -26.27
N LEU A 5 7.76 11.89 -25.38
CA LEU A 5 6.98 11.42 -24.23
C LEU A 5 5.73 10.66 -24.72
N THR A 6 5.09 11.15 -25.77
CA THR A 6 3.94 10.49 -26.42
C THR A 6 4.26 9.05 -26.85
N ASP A 7 5.42 8.80 -27.47
CA ASP A 7 5.82 7.45 -27.90
C ASP A 7 5.99 6.50 -26.69
N LEU A 8 6.55 7.01 -25.60
CA LEU A 8 6.74 6.25 -24.36
C LEU A 8 5.40 5.91 -23.72
N LEU A 9 4.47 6.88 -23.64
CA LEU A 9 3.12 6.69 -23.11
C LEU A 9 2.33 5.67 -23.95
N ALA A 10 2.40 5.77 -25.28
CA ALA A 10 1.74 4.84 -26.18
C ALA A 10 2.25 3.40 -26.02
N THR A 11 3.57 3.24 -25.93
CA THR A 11 4.22 1.94 -25.72
C THR A 11 3.81 1.33 -24.37
N ALA A 12 3.84 2.14 -23.30
CA ALA A 12 3.44 1.70 -21.98
C ALA A 12 1.96 1.27 -21.94
N LEU A 13 1.05 2.08 -22.48
CA LEU A 13 -0.37 1.76 -22.51
C LEU A 13 -0.65 0.46 -23.30
N ALA A 14 0.00 0.29 -24.46
CA ALA A 14 -0.11 -0.94 -25.25
C ALA A 14 0.35 -2.17 -24.46
N ALA A 15 1.45 -2.05 -23.70
CA ALA A 15 1.95 -3.13 -22.85
C ALA A 15 0.97 -3.53 -21.70
N ARG A 16 0.05 -2.63 -21.30
CA ARG A 16 -0.98 -2.93 -20.28
C ARG A 16 -2.22 -3.60 -20.86
N ALA A 17 -2.38 -3.72 -22.18
CA ALA A 17 -3.62 -4.22 -22.76
C ALA A 17 -4.09 -5.59 -22.20
N PRO A 18 -3.21 -6.60 -22.02
CA PRO A 18 -3.62 -7.87 -21.40
C PRO A 18 -4.08 -7.71 -19.95
N LEU A 19 -3.36 -6.89 -19.18
CA LEU A 19 -3.69 -6.63 -17.78
C LEU A 19 -5.01 -5.85 -17.67
N ILE A 20 -5.25 -4.84 -18.50
CA ILE A 20 -6.50 -4.06 -18.48
C ILE A 20 -7.72 -4.97 -18.70
N ALA A 21 -7.61 -5.95 -19.60
CA ALA A 21 -8.67 -6.93 -19.82
C ALA A 21 -8.93 -7.80 -18.57
N GLN A 22 -7.87 -8.25 -17.89
CA GLN A 22 -7.98 -8.96 -16.61
C GLN A 22 -8.61 -8.07 -15.53
N LEU A 23 -8.15 -6.83 -15.37
CA LEU A 23 -8.64 -5.90 -14.36
C LEU A 23 -10.11 -5.58 -14.55
N ALA A 24 -10.58 -5.46 -15.79
CA ALA A 24 -12.01 -5.30 -16.09
C ALA A 24 -12.83 -6.51 -15.60
N ALA A 25 -12.32 -7.74 -15.77
CA ALA A 25 -12.97 -8.96 -15.27
C ALA A 25 -12.93 -9.07 -13.73
N GLU A 26 -11.94 -8.44 -13.09
CA GLU A 26 -11.81 -8.33 -11.63
C GLU A 26 -12.55 -7.12 -11.03
N ASP A 27 -13.39 -6.44 -11.81
CA ASP A 27 -14.07 -5.20 -11.40
C ASP A 27 -13.09 -4.16 -10.81
N THR A 28 -12.03 -3.87 -11.56
CA THR A 28 -10.96 -2.95 -11.19
C THR A 28 -10.81 -1.83 -12.20
N ASP A 29 -10.98 -0.59 -11.75
CA ASP A 29 -10.81 0.64 -12.54
C ASP A 29 -9.66 1.53 -12.06
N ALA A 30 -8.69 0.94 -11.36
CA ALA A 30 -7.46 1.60 -10.92
C ALA A 30 -6.18 0.78 -11.21
N TRP A 31 -5.20 1.40 -11.89
CA TRP A 31 -3.93 0.80 -12.27
C TRP A 31 -2.87 1.83 -12.69
N ARG A 32 -1.60 1.42 -12.70
CA ARG A 32 -0.48 2.23 -13.18
C ARG A 32 -0.47 2.27 -14.72
N LEU A 33 -0.71 3.44 -15.29
CA LEU A 33 -0.66 3.66 -16.74
C LEU A 33 0.76 3.84 -17.25
N PHE A 34 1.61 4.50 -16.47
CA PHE A 34 2.99 4.79 -16.85
C PHE A 34 3.93 4.78 -15.65
N HIS A 35 4.99 3.98 -15.74
CA HIS A 35 6.03 3.73 -14.73
C HIS A 35 7.39 4.19 -15.25
N GLY A 36 7.59 5.51 -15.35
CA GLY A 36 8.66 6.13 -16.14
C GLY A 36 10.09 5.73 -15.77
N THR A 37 10.36 5.26 -14.55
CA THR A 37 11.67 4.70 -14.15
C THR A 37 12.12 3.56 -15.06
N VAL A 38 11.18 2.69 -15.45
CA VAL A 38 11.45 1.57 -16.36
C VAL A 38 11.14 1.94 -17.80
N GLU A 39 10.21 2.87 -18.01
CA GLU A 39 9.61 3.16 -19.32
C GLU A 39 10.12 4.43 -19.97
N GLY A 40 11.40 4.75 -19.73
CA GLY A 40 12.13 5.75 -20.50
C GLY A 40 11.98 7.20 -20.05
N ALA A 41 11.20 7.50 -19.00
CA ALA A 41 11.09 8.85 -18.44
C ALA A 41 11.14 8.84 -16.89
N PRO A 42 12.33 8.59 -16.29
CA PRO A 42 12.47 8.44 -14.85
C PRO A 42 11.97 9.66 -14.07
N GLY A 43 11.21 9.38 -13.02
CA GLY A 43 10.59 10.42 -12.18
C GLY A 43 9.16 10.78 -12.61
N ILE A 44 8.67 10.35 -13.76
CA ILE A 44 7.25 10.52 -14.15
C ILE A 44 6.49 9.24 -13.85
N THR A 45 5.31 9.39 -13.24
CA THR A 45 4.36 8.30 -13.08
C THR A 45 2.95 8.76 -13.39
N VAL A 46 2.13 7.88 -13.98
CA VAL A 46 0.71 8.15 -14.22
C VAL A 46 -0.10 6.96 -13.73
N ASP A 47 -1.09 7.22 -12.89
CA ASP A 47 -2.04 6.24 -12.35
C ASP A 47 -3.46 6.60 -12.77
N ARG A 48 -4.29 5.60 -13.01
CA ARG A 48 -5.74 5.74 -13.04
C ARG A 48 -6.30 5.40 -11.66
N TYR A 49 -7.18 6.25 -11.13
CA TYR A 49 -8.04 5.96 -9.99
C TYR A 49 -9.49 6.27 -10.40
N GLY A 50 -10.21 5.26 -10.87
CA GLY A 50 -11.58 5.40 -11.33
C GLY A 50 -11.70 6.41 -12.46
N ALA A 51 -12.33 7.55 -12.15
CA ALA A 51 -12.61 8.63 -13.09
C ALA A 51 -11.49 9.68 -13.20
N VAL A 52 -10.36 9.53 -12.50
CA VAL A 52 -9.27 10.54 -12.49
C VAL A 52 -7.94 9.90 -12.86
N LEU A 53 -7.14 10.60 -13.66
CA LEU A 53 -5.74 10.26 -13.92
C LEU A 53 -4.84 11.13 -13.03
N LEU A 54 -4.03 10.49 -12.18
CA LEU A 54 -3.06 11.17 -11.35
C LEU A 54 -1.66 11.07 -11.98
N ALA A 55 -1.17 12.19 -12.48
CA ALA A 55 0.22 12.32 -12.90
C ALA A 55 1.08 12.85 -11.74
N GLN A 56 2.19 12.19 -11.45
CA GLN A 56 3.16 12.65 -10.45
C GLN A 56 4.56 12.76 -11.04
N THR A 57 5.28 13.81 -10.64
CA THR A 57 6.70 13.96 -10.94
C THR A 57 7.59 13.96 -9.70
N PHE A 58 8.75 13.33 -9.82
CA PHE A 58 9.78 13.26 -8.79
C PHE A 58 11.12 13.69 -9.38
N HIS A 59 11.96 14.35 -8.57
CA HIS A 59 13.27 14.92 -8.94
C HIS A 59 13.27 16.06 -9.97
N ARG A 60 12.41 16.01 -11.00
CA ARG A 60 12.26 17.07 -12.02
C ARG A 60 10.78 17.27 -12.37
N PRO A 61 10.29 18.51 -12.49
CA PRO A 61 8.94 18.79 -12.97
C PRO A 61 8.81 18.49 -14.47
N LEU A 62 7.57 18.36 -14.96
CA LEU A 62 7.27 18.45 -16.39
C LEU A 62 7.46 19.90 -16.88
N THR A 63 7.91 20.06 -18.12
CA THR A 63 7.74 21.34 -18.82
C THR A 63 6.28 21.53 -19.25
N VAL A 64 5.93 22.75 -19.66
CA VAL A 64 4.57 23.06 -20.17
C VAL A 64 4.23 22.19 -21.37
N GLU A 65 5.20 21.98 -22.26
CA GLU A 65 5.06 21.16 -23.47
C GLU A 65 4.87 19.69 -23.12
N GLN A 66 5.65 19.16 -22.16
CA GLN A 66 5.51 17.76 -21.72
C GLN A 66 4.17 17.50 -21.03
N LEU A 67 3.69 18.46 -20.22
CA LEU A 67 2.36 18.36 -19.61
C LEU A 67 1.27 18.37 -20.69
N ALA A 68 1.35 19.27 -21.67
CA ALA A 68 0.40 19.34 -22.77
C ALA A 68 0.42 18.06 -23.64
N GLU A 69 1.60 17.48 -23.91
CA GLU A 69 1.74 16.19 -24.59
C GLU A 69 1.06 15.05 -23.80
N LEU A 70 1.29 14.99 -22.49
CA LEU A 70 0.70 13.99 -21.61
C LEU A 70 -0.83 14.11 -21.56
N GLU A 71 -1.34 15.33 -21.37
CA GLU A 71 -2.78 15.61 -21.34
C GLU A 71 -3.45 15.29 -22.68
N ALA A 72 -2.85 15.71 -23.80
CA ALA A 72 -3.38 15.43 -25.13
C ALA A 72 -3.41 13.92 -25.44
N PHE A 73 -2.35 13.19 -25.09
CA PHE A 73 -2.30 11.75 -25.27
C PHE A 73 -3.43 11.04 -24.52
N TYR A 74 -3.60 11.33 -23.23
CA TYR A 74 -4.63 10.66 -22.43
C TYR A 74 -6.06 11.13 -22.76
N ALA A 75 -6.24 12.38 -23.20
CA ALA A 75 -7.54 12.84 -23.70
C ALA A 75 -8.01 12.02 -24.92
N GLN A 76 -7.08 11.59 -25.78
CA GLN A 76 -7.37 10.72 -26.92
C GLN A 76 -7.49 9.24 -26.50
N ALA A 77 -6.57 8.74 -25.68
CA ALA A 77 -6.49 7.32 -25.35
C ALA A 77 -7.54 6.87 -24.32
N LEU A 78 -7.93 7.76 -23.40
CA LEU A 78 -8.87 7.53 -22.30
C LEU A 78 -9.84 8.71 -22.18
N PRO A 79 -10.73 8.90 -23.16
CA PRO A 79 -11.59 10.09 -23.21
C PRO A 79 -12.49 10.21 -21.97
N GLY A 80 -12.62 11.44 -21.47
CA GLY A 80 -13.45 11.76 -20.31
C GLY A 80 -12.76 11.63 -18.95
N LEU A 81 -11.50 11.18 -18.90
CA LEU A 81 -10.72 11.12 -17.66
C LEU A 81 -9.80 12.34 -17.53
N PRO A 82 -10.09 13.31 -16.64
CA PRO A 82 -9.22 14.44 -16.43
C PRO A 82 -7.89 14.03 -15.78
N VAL A 83 -6.82 14.72 -16.18
CA VAL A 83 -5.48 14.60 -15.59
C VAL A 83 -5.33 15.62 -14.46
N VAL A 84 -4.90 15.15 -13.29
CA VAL A 84 -4.42 15.99 -12.20
C VAL A 84 -2.92 15.78 -12.07
N TRP A 85 -2.14 16.85 -12.28
CA TRP A 85 -0.68 16.80 -12.12
C TRP A 85 -0.23 17.34 -10.76
N ASN A 86 0.47 16.49 -10.02
CA ASN A 86 1.13 16.83 -8.77
C ASN A 86 2.64 16.77 -8.94
N ASP A 87 3.28 17.94 -9.02
CA ASP A 87 4.74 18.03 -9.00
C ASP A 87 5.29 17.83 -7.59
N ARG A 88 5.99 16.72 -7.37
CA ARG A 88 6.63 16.34 -6.11
C ARG A 88 8.16 16.35 -6.26
N SER A 89 8.69 17.09 -7.23
CA SER A 89 10.14 17.18 -7.48
C SER A 89 10.92 17.96 -6.42
N GLY A 90 10.22 18.79 -5.63
CA GLY A 90 10.80 19.61 -4.56
C GLY A 90 11.20 18.85 -3.28
N LYS A 91 11.56 19.61 -2.24
CA LYS A 91 12.00 19.07 -0.94
C LYS A 91 10.91 18.21 -0.29
N ASN A 92 11.32 17.08 0.29
CA ASN A 92 10.44 16.11 0.98
C ASN A 92 9.28 15.57 0.12
N SER A 93 9.37 15.70 -1.22
CA SER A 93 8.33 15.27 -2.16
C SER A 93 6.93 15.81 -1.84
N ARG A 94 6.87 17.07 -1.39
CA ARG A 94 5.63 17.83 -1.24
C ARG A 94 5.18 18.36 -2.60
N ILE A 95 3.87 18.51 -2.79
CA ILE A 95 3.30 19.10 -4.00
C ILE A 95 3.77 20.56 -4.08
N ALA A 96 4.40 20.93 -5.20
CA ALA A 96 5.02 22.24 -5.41
C ALA A 96 4.27 23.11 -6.43
N ASN A 97 3.52 22.51 -7.35
CA ASN A 97 2.78 23.23 -8.39
C ASN A 97 1.38 23.68 -7.92
N THR A 98 0.95 24.84 -8.40
CA THR A 98 -0.43 25.31 -8.31
C THR A 98 -1.26 24.73 -9.47
N LEU A 99 -2.57 24.66 -9.27
CA LEU A 99 -3.54 24.32 -10.32
C LEU A 99 -4.49 25.51 -10.55
N PRO A 100 -5.01 25.67 -11.78
CA PRO A 100 -6.16 26.55 -12.03
C PRO A 100 -7.35 26.19 -11.11
N PRO A 101 -8.25 27.14 -10.79
CA PRO A 101 -9.34 26.91 -9.83
C PRO A 101 -10.21 25.67 -10.10
N GLU A 102 -10.56 25.42 -11.36
CA GLU A 102 -11.36 24.24 -11.75
C GLU A 102 -10.62 22.92 -11.54
N GLN A 103 -9.33 22.87 -11.90
CA GLN A 103 -8.49 21.69 -11.68
C GLN A 103 -8.19 21.48 -10.19
N GLN A 104 -8.06 22.56 -9.41
CA GLN A 104 -7.90 22.46 -7.96
C GLN A 104 -9.18 21.89 -7.31
N ALA A 105 -10.36 22.36 -7.72
CA ALA A 105 -11.63 21.84 -7.22
C ALA A 105 -11.80 20.35 -7.57
N LEU A 106 -11.48 19.95 -8.79
CA LEU A 106 -11.45 18.53 -9.20
C LEU A 106 -10.47 17.72 -8.35
N ALA A 107 -9.25 18.23 -8.13
CA ALA A 107 -8.22 17.52 -7.39
C ALA A 107 -8.57 17.31 -5.90
N GLU A 108 -9.29 18.26 -5.30
CA GLU A 108 -9.73 18.22 -3.91
C GLU A 108 -11.09 17.53 -3.72
N GLN A 109 -11.82 17.27 -4.81
CA GLN A 109 -13.10 16.57 -4.75
C GLN A 109 -12.90 15.08 -4.43
N PRO A 110 -13.51 14.55 -3.36
CA PRO A 110 -13.51 13.11 -3.12
C PRO A 110 -14.26 12.38 -4.24
N SER A 111 -13.64 11.34 -4.75
CA SER A 111 -14.18 10.40 -5.73
C SER A 111 -14.04 8.98 -5.21
N GLU A 112 -14.48 8.01 -6.01
CA GLU A 112 -14.46 6.59 -5.69
C GLU A 112 -13.94 5.81 -6.89
N PHE A 113 -13.36 4.65 -6.61
CA PHE A 113 -12.91 3.69 -7.62
C PHE A 113 -13.09 2.27 -7.06
N SER A 114 -13.03 1.27 -7.93
CA SER A 114 -13.09 -0.15 -7.60
C SER A 114 -11.74 -0.82 -7.84
N GLU A 115 -11.34 -1.69 -6.92
CA GLU A 115 -10.24 -2.62 -7.11
C GLU A 115 -10.64 -3.97 -6.50
N LEU A 116 -10.62 -5.03 -7.32
CA LEU A 116 -11.02 -6.40 -6.95
C LEU A 116 -12.47 -6.48 -6.44
N GLY A 117 -13.38 -5.67 -7.01
CA GLY A 117 -14.78 -5.57 -6.55
C GLY A 117 -14.96 -4.90 -5.18
N VAL A 118 -13.92 -4.22 -4.68
CA VAL A 118 -13.94 -3.43 -3.44
C VAL A 118 -13.89 -1.95 -3.79
N ARG A 119 -14.81 -1.16 -3.22
CA ARG A 119 -14.84 0.29 -3.43
C ARG A 119 -13.95 1.04 -2.46
N TYR A 120 -13.19 2.01 -2.95
CA TYR A 120 -12.32 2.87 -2.14
C TYR A 120 -12.53 4.35 -2.47
N ARG A 121 -12.32 5.20 -1.47
CA ARG A 121 -12.22 6.65 -1.63
C ARG A 121 -10.91 7.02 -2.32
N PHE A 122 -10.98 8.04 -3.16
CA PHE A 122 -9.82 8.69 -3.74
C PHE A 122 -9.96 10.21 -3.73
N GLN A 123 -8.84 10.90 -3.54
CA GLN A 123 -8.73 12.35 -3.68
C GLN A 123 -7.31 12.64 -4.17
N ALA A 124 -7.16 13.36 -5.27
CA ALA A 124 -5.85 13.57 -5.90
C ALA A 124 -4.97 14.56 -5.11
N ARG A 125 -5.59 15.54 -4.44
CA ARG A 125 -4.94 16.49 -3.53
C ARG A 125 -5.66 16.52 -2.20
N HIS A 126 -4.98 16.08 -1.15
CA HIS A 126 -5.44 16.10 0.23
C HIS A 126 -4.29 16.56 1.14
N ALA A 127 -4.51 16.64 2.45
CA ALA A 127 -3.48 17.06 3.42
C ALA A 127 -2.28 16.08 3.52
N GLY A 128 -2.42 14.88 2.98
CA GLY A 128 -1.35 13.86 2.92
C GLY A 128 -0.54 13.98 1.63
N GLN A 129 0.50 13.16 1.48
CA GLN A 129 1.40 13.22 0.32
C GLN A 129 1.15 12.10 -0.69
N ASP A 130 0.80 10.91 -0.21
CA ASP A 130 0.66 9.73 -1.02
C ASP A 130 -0.81 9.46 -1.34
N PRO A 131 -1.12 8.85 -2.49
CA PRO A 131 -2.47 8.45 -2.84
C PRO A 131 -3.12 7.62 -1.72
N TRP A 132 -4.44 7.66 -1.60
CA TRP A 132 -5.16 6.92 -0.57
C TRP A 132 -5.15 5.39 -0.75
N LEU A 133 -4.62 4.87 -1.87
CA LEU A 133 -4.34 3.44 -2.03
C LEU A 133 -3.06 3.26 -2.85
N PHE A 134 -2.18 2.35 -2.43
CA PHE A 134 -0.98 1.99 -3.18
C PHE A 134 -1.31 0.84 -4.15
N LEU A 135 -1.28 1.10 -5.45
CA LEU A 135 -1.70 0.14 -6.49
C LEU A 135 -0.71 -1.01 -6.70
N ASP A 136 0.57 -0.85 -6.31
CA ASP A 136 1.58 -1.92 -6.34
C ASP A 136 1.28 -3.06 -5.35
N LEU A 137 0.44 -2.81 -4.35
CA LEU A 137 -0.07 -3.81 -3.40
C LEU A 137 -1.33 -4.55 -3.88
N ARG A 138 -1.82 -4.31 -5.11
CA ARG A 138 -3.04 -4.97 -5.62
C ARG A 138 -2.92 -6.50 -5.60
N ALA A 139 -1.78 -7.04 -6.04
CA ALA A 139 -1.50 -8.47 -5.99
C ALA A 139 -1.53 -9.04 -4.55
N ALA A 140 -1.00 -8.29 -3.59
CA ALA A 140 -1.03 -8.66 -2.18
C ALA A 140 -2.46 -8.63 -1.61
N ARG A 141 -3.27 -7.62 -1.98
CA ARG A 141 -4.70 -7.56 -1.60
C ARG A 141 -5.50 -8.70 -2.23
N ARG A 142 -5.25 -9.04 -3.50
CA ARG A 142 -5.83 -10.21 -4.18
C ARG A 142 -5.52 -11.50 -3.42
N ARG A 143 -4.26 -11.70 -3.00
CA ARG A 143 -3.89 -12.86 -2.19
C ARG A 143 -4.56 -12.84 -0.80
N VAL A 144 -4.64 -11.69 -0.14
CA VAL A 144 -5.38 -11.57 1.13
C VAL A 144 -6.83 -12.03 0.95
N MET A 145 -7.51 -11.61 -0.10
CA MET A 145 -8.90 -12.01 -0.36
C MET A 145 -9.04 -13.53 -0.55
N GLN A 146 -8.10 -14.17 -1.24
CA GLN A 146 -8.08 -15.63 -1.41
C GLN A 146 -7.85 -16.38 -0.09
N GLU A 147 -7.17 -15.76 0.87
CA GLU A 147 -6.86 -16.37 2.17
C GLU A 147 -7.89 -16.08 3.25
N ALA A 148 -8.71 -15.04 3.09
CA ALA A 148 -9.43 -14.40 4.18
C ALA A 148 -10.72 -15.10 4.61
N GLU A 149 -11.36 -15.89 3.75
CA GLU A 149 -12.69 -16.45 4.00
C GLU A 149 -12.73 -17.22 5.34
N GLY A 150 -13.66 -16.82 6.21
CA GLY A 150 -13.84 -17.42 7.53
C GLY A 150 -12.71 -17.17 8.53
N LYS A 151 -11.61 -16.47 8.15
CA LYS A 151 -10.41 -16.25 8.96
C LYS A 151 -10.43 -14.91 9.73
N SER A 152 -9.63 -14.81 10.79
CA SER A 152 -9.33 -13.53 11.46
C SER A 152 -8.09 -12.88 10.85
N LEU A 153 -8.14 -11.57 10.60
CA LEU A 153 -7.05 -10.79 10.02
C LEU A 153 -6.64 -9.59 10.89
N LEU A 154 -5.33 -9.46 11.12
CA LEU A 154 -4.70 -8.27 11.68
C LEU A 154 -3.91 -7.53 10.59
N ASN A 155 -4.36 -6.33 10.24
CA ASN A 155 -3.68 -5.43 9.30
C ASN A 155 -2.91 -4.36 10.09
N VAL A 156 -1.58 -4.39 10.04
CA VAL A 156 -0.71 -3.47 10.78
C VAL A 156 -0.02 -2.52 9.80
N PHE A 157 0.06 -1.24 10.18
CA PHE A 157 0.35 -0.13 9.25
C PHE A 157 -0.76 -0.02 8.20
N ALA A 158 -1.99 -0.08 8.70
CA ALA A 158 -3.17 -0.25 7.87
C ALA A 158 -3.41 0.90 6.89
N TYR A 159 -2.84 2.08 7.14
CA TYR A 159 -3.07 3.30 6.37
C TYR A 159 -4.58 3.57 6.22
N THR A 160 -5.09 3.64 5.00
CA THR A 160 -6.51 3.80 4.66
C THR A 160 -7.29 2.48 4.71
N CYS A 161 -6.73 1.47 5.39
CA CYS A 161 -7.33 0.17 5.69
C CYS A 161 -7.68 -0.68 4.47
N GLY A 162 -7.05 -0.44 3.31
CA GLY A 162 -7.39 -1.12 2.05
C GLY A 162 -7.38 -2.65 2.16
N VAL A 163 -6.31 -3.22 2.73
CA VAL A 163 -6.19 -4.66 2.97
C VAL A 163 -7.29 -5.21 3.88
N GLY A 164 -7.59 -4.50 4.98
CA GLY A 164 -8.61 -4.95 5.93
C GLY A 164 -10.02 -4.89 5.34
N VAL A 165 -10.33 -3.87 4.53
CA VAL A 165 -11.63 -3.79 3.82
C VAL A 165 -11.75 -4.90 2.78
N ALA A 166 -10.68 -5.17 2.00
CA ALA A 166 -10.64 -6.28 1.05
C ALA A 166 -10.85 -7.64 1.74
N ALA A 167 -10.15 -7.90 2.85
CA ALA A 167 -10.33 -9.12 3.63
C ALA A 167 -11.77 -9.29 4.15
N ALA A 168 -12.37 -8.22 4.67
CA ALA A 168 -13.75 -8.26 5.14
C ALA A 168 -14.74 -8.51 3.99
N LYS A 169 -14.54 -7.90 2.82
CA LYS A 169 -15.35 -8.14 1.63
C LYS A 169 -15.26 -9.59 1.16
N ALA A 170 -14.08 -10.20 1.29
CA ALA A 170 -13.83 -11.61 0.97
C ALA A 170 -14.27 -12.60 2.07
N GLY A 171 -15.01 -12.15 3.09
CA GLY A 171 -15.63 -13.05 4.07
C GLY A 171 -14.78 -13.35 5.31
N ALA A 172 -13.76 -12.54 5.64
CA ALA A 172 -13.09 -12.64 6.94
C ALA A 172 -14.10 -12.53 8.09
N ARG A 173 -13.98 -13.41 9.10
CA ARG A 173 -14.86 -13.41 10.28
C ARG A 173 -14.53 -12.29 11.27
N HIS A 174 -13.29 -11.80 11.24
CA HIS A 174 -12.81 -10.75 12.14
C HIS A 174 -11.67 -9.98 11.49
N VAL A 175 -11.74 -8.65 11.49
CA VAL A 175 -10.69 -7.78 10.94
C VAL A 175 -10.34 -6.67 11.91
N VAL A 176 -9.05 -6.50 12.17
CA VAL A 176 -8.50 -5.39 12.94
C VAL A 176 -7.50 -4.61 12.09
N ASN A 177 -7.75 -3.32 11.89
CA ASN A 177 -6.82 -2.39 11.27
C ASN A 177 -6.12 -1.56 12.35
N VAL A 178 -4.79 -1.55 12.34
CA VAL A 178 -3.95 -0.77 13.26
C VAL A 178 -3.15 0.25 12.47
N ASP A 179 -3.32 1.53 12.79
CA ASP A 179 -2.49 2.61 12.26
C ASP A 179 -2.30 3.72 13.29
N PHE A 180 -1.22 4.49 13.15
CA PHE A 180 -0.94 5.63 14.02
C PHE A 180 -1.67 6.91 13.57
N ALA A 181 -1.88 7.07 12.26
CA ALA A 181 -2.49 8.24 11.66
C ALA A 181 -4.02 8.18 11.74
N GLU A 182 -4.60 9.00 12.61
CA GLU A 182 -6.06 9.11 12.75
C GLU A 182 -6.74 9.56 11.46
N SER A 183 -6.10 10.43 10.68
CA SER A 183 -6.59 10.87 9.37
C SER A 183 -6.67 9.71 8.36
N ALA A 184 -5.71 8.79 8.37
CA ALA A 184 -5.73 7.61 7.51
C ALA A 184 -6.83 6.63 7.94
N LEU A 185 -6.98 6.39 9.25
CA LEU A 185 -8.07 5.57 9.79
C LEU A 185 -9.45 6.19 9.51
N ALA A 186 -9.57 7.52 9.42
CA ALA A 186 -10.81 8.19 9.03
C ALA A 186 -11.20 7.82 7.59
N VAL A 187 -10.26 7.92 6.65
CA VAL A 187 -10.48 7.46 5.26
C VAL A 187 -10.79 5.95 5.23
N GLY A 188 -10.11 5.14 6.05
CA GLY A 188 -10.40 3.71 6.15
C GLY A 188 -11.80 3.38 6.67
N LYS A 189 -12.35 4.21 7.57
CA LYS A 189 -13.76 4.09 7.99
C LYS A 189 -14.71 4.42 6.85
N ASP A 190 -14.39 5.40 6.02
CA ASP A 190 -15.18 5.72 4.83
C ASP A 190 -15.11 4.59 3.80
N ASN A 191 -13.92 4.03 3.54
CA ASN A 191 -13.75 2.85 2.69
C ASN A 191 -14.62 1.67 3.18
N ALA A 192 -14.65 1.40 4.48
CA ALA A 192 -15.51 0.35 5.03
C ALA A 192 -17.01 0.65 4.83
N ARG A 193 -17.44 1.92 4.91
CA ARG A 193 -18.85 2.32 4.68
C ARG A 193 -19.27 2.26 3.22
N LEU A 194 -18.33 2.38 2.27
CA LEU A 194 -18.62 2.24 0.84
C LEU A 194 -18.97 0.79 0.45
N ASN A 195 -18.69 -0.18 1.31
CA ASN A 195 -18.84 -1.59 0.99
C ASN A 195 -19.90 -2.25 1.88
N GLU A 196 -20.69 -3.12 1.28
CA GLU A 196 -21.49 -4.09 2.02
C GLU A 196 -20.55 -5.17 2.56
N LEU A 197 -20.23 -5.06 3.86
CA LEU A 197 -19.33 -5.97 4.56
C LEU A 197 -20.15 -6.89 5.50
N PRO A 198 -19.87 -8.20 5.54
CA PRO A 198 -20.57 -9.15 6.41
C PRO A 198 -20.22 -8.95 7.90
N ILE A 199 -19.18 -8.18 8.19
CA ILE A 199 -18.69 -7.90 9.54
C ILE A 199 -18.41 -6.42 9.73
N ARG A 200 -18.45 -5.98 10.99
CA ARG A 200 -17.91 -4.68 11.37
C ARG A 200 -16.40 -4.78 11.61
N VAL A 201 -15.62 -4.20 10.70
CA VAL A 201 -14.16 -4.11 10.86
C VAL A 201 -13.77 -3.17 12.01
N ARG A 202 -12.66 -3.45 12.69
CA ARG A 202 -12.14 -2.64 13.80
C ARG A 202 -11.03 -1.70 13.33
N PHE A 203 -10.98 -0.52 13.95
CA PHE A 203 -9.96 0.50 13.69
C PHE A 203 -9.30 0.88 15.02
N VAL A 204 -7.99 0.70 15.12
CA VAL A 204 -7.22 0.92 16.34
C VAL A 204 -6.16 1.96 16.06
N LYS A 205 -6.33 3.16 16.66
CA LYS A 205 -5.30 4.19 16.67
C LYS A 205 -4.22 3.81 17.67
N SER A 206 -3.14 3.20 17.18
CA SER A 206 -2.03 2.77 18.01
C SER A 206 -0.73 2.76 17.21
N ASP A 207 0.39 2.88 17.92
CA ASP A 207 1.67 2.47 17.38
C ASP A 207 1.67 0.95 17.09
N ALA A 208 2.33 0.55 16.02
CA ALA A 208 2.39 -0.84 15.57
C ALA A 208 3.07 -1.77 16.58
N PHE A 209 4.18 -1.35 17.21
CA PHE A 209 4.83 -2.15 18.25
C PHE A 209 3.95 -2.28 19.46
N ALA A 210 3.26 -1.20 19.85
CA ALA A 210 2.35 -1.24 20.98
C ALA A 210 1.20 -2.23 20.75
N ALA A 211 0.58 -2.20 19.57
CA ALA A 211 -0.52 -3.10 19.26
C ALA A 211 -0.05 -4.56 19.12
N LEU A 212 1.02 -4.80 18.36
CA LEU A 212 1.56 -6.14 18.13
C LEU A 212 1.99 -6.83 19.43
N ARG A 213 2.67 -6.11 20.33
CA ARG A 213 3.10 -6.68 21.62
C ARG A 213 1.92 -7.05 22.51
N GLN A 214 0.85 -6.25 22.51
CA GLN A 214 -0.36 -6.56 23.26
C GLN A 214 -1.08 -7.79 22.68
N TYR A 215 -1.32 -7.83 21.37
CA TYR A 215 -1.94 -8.99 20.71
C TYR A 215 -1.13 -10.28 20.87
N ALA A 216 0.20 -10.19 20.79
CA ALA A 216 1.12 -11.30 21.02
C ALA A 216 1.22 -11.76 22.49
N GLY A 217 0.55 -11.09 23.43
CA GLY A 217 0.62 -11.42 24.86
C GLY A 217 1.96 -11.09 25.53
N ILE A 218 2.84 -10.33 24.88
CA ILE A 218 4.13 -9.88 25.42
C ILE A 218 3.92 -8.74 26.44
N GLY A 219 2.79 -8.04 26.32
CA GLY A 219 2.44 -6.91 27.16
C GLY A 219 3.16 -5.62 26.76
N GLN A 220 2.74 -4.53 27.40
CA GLN A 220 3.08 -3.18 26.98
C GLN A 220 3.88 -2.43 28.05
N PRO A 221 5.16 -2.05 27.81
CA PRO A 221 5.89 -1.22 28.76
C PRO A 221 5.19 0.14 28.94
N LYS A 222 5.11 0.65 30.18
CA LYS A 222 4.54 1.99 30.46
C LYS A 222 5.47 3.13 30.09
N MET A 223 6.78 2.86 30.05
CA MET A 223 7.83 3.82 29.73
C MET A 223 8.83 3.19 28.76
N VAL A 224 9.29 3.97 27.78
CA VAL A 224 10.34 3.58 26.84
C VAL A 224 11.31 4.75 26.68
N ARG A 225 12.61 4.49 26.80
CA ARG A 225 13.67 5.53 26.73
C ARG A 225 13.39 6.74 27.64
N GLY A 226 12.91 6.47 28.86
CA GLY A 226 12.61 7.50 29.86
C GLY A 226 11.33 8.32 29.59
N LYS A 227 10.56 8.01 28.53
CA LYS A 227 9.31 8.70 28.20
C LYS A 227 8.12 7.77 28.42
N HIS A 228 7.05 8.30 29.01
CA HIS A 228 5.77 7.60 29.02
C HIS A 228 5.26 7.43 27.61
N LEU A 229 4.69 6.25 27.35
CA LEU A 229 4.02 6.05 26.08
C LEU A 229 2.72 6.87 26.03
N PRO A 230 2.30 7.29 24.81
CA PRO A 230 0.95 7.78 24.61
C PRO A 230 -0.08 6.78 25.16
N PRO A 231 -1.27 7.25 25.60
CA PRO A 231 -2.32 6.39 26.10
C PRO A 231 -2.97 5.62 24.94
N PHE A 232 -2.25 4.62 24.42
CA PHE A 232 -2.79 3.70 23.42
C PHE A 232 -3.92 2.85 24.03
N PRO A 233 -4.91 2.43 23.23
CA PRO A 233 -5.96 1.53 23.70
C PRO A 233 -5.37 0.25 24.29
N GLU A 234 -5.97 -0.22 25.38
CA GLU A 234 -5.67 -1.54 25.94
C GLU A 234 -6.27 -2.62 25.04
N LEU A 235 -5.43 -3.56 24.62
CA LEU A 235 -5.80 -4.63 23.72
C LEU A 235 -5.55 -5.97 24.41
N ALA A 236 -6.60 -6.78 24.53
CA ALA A 236 -6.46 -8.14 25.02
C ALA A 236 -5.58 -8.97 24.06
N PRO A 237 -4.75 -9.90 24.58
CA PRO A 237 -4.05 -10.86 23.73
C PRO A 237 -5.03 -11.58 22.81
N HIS A 238 -4.69 -11.63 21.53
CA HIS A 238 -5.48 -12.28 20.50
C HIS A 238 -4.55 -12.67 19.36
N ARG A 239 -4.64 -13.94 18.94
CA ARG A 239 -3.92 -14.44 17.79
C ARG A 239 -4.83 -14.46 16.58
N PHE A 240 -4.24 -14.23 15.42
CA PHE A 240 -4.96 -14.09 14.15
C PHE A 240 -4.54 -15.19 13.18
N ASP A 241 -5.48 -15.69 12.37
CA ASP A 241 -5.17 -16.67 11.34
C ASP A 241 -4.33 -16.04 10.21
N LEU A 242 -4.50 -14.74 9.97
CA LEU A 242 -3.79 -13.96 8.97
C LEU A 242 -3.26 -12.66 9.58
N VAL A 243 -1.98 -12.37 9.39
CA VAL A 243 -1.38 -11.08 9.75
C VAL A 243 -0.78 -10.45 8.49
N PHE A 244 -1.18 -9.22 8.19
CA PHE A 244 -0.62 -8.42 7.11
C PHE A 244 0.27 -7.31 7.69
N LEU A 245 1.51 -7.23 7.21
CA LEU A 245 2.56 -6.38 7.77
C LEU A 245 3.24 -5.56 6.67
N ASP A 246 2.85 -4.29 6.52
CA ASP A 246 3.42 -3.37 5.52
C ASP A 246 3.96 -2.08 6.15
N PRO A 247 5.08 -2.15 6.86
CA PRO A 247 5.65 -0.97 7.50
C PRO A 247 6.24 0.00 6.46
N PRO A 248 6.26 1.32 6.74
CA PRO A 248 6.99 2.27 5.92
C PRO A 248 8.50 2.08 6.11
N ARG A 249 9.31 2.49 5.12
CA ARG A 249 10.79 2.42 5.17
C ARG A 249 11.39 2.92 6.49
N TYR A 250 10.86 4.03 6.99
CA TYR A 250 11.22 4.60 8.28
C TYR A 250 9.94 4.88 9.07
N ALA A 251 9.73 4.16 10.16
CA ALA A 251 8.67 4.48 11.11
C ALA A 251 9.29 5.12 12.35
N LYS A 252 8.94 6.39 12.64
CA LYS A 252 9.27 7.01 13.93
C LYS A 252 8.18 6.63 14.93
N SER A 253 8.57 5.95 15.99
CA SER A 253 7.68 5.60 17.11
C SER A 253 8.24 6.10 18.43
N PRO A 254 7.43 6.15 19.49
CA PRO A 254 7.92 6.29 20.87
C PRO A 254 8.91 5.18 21.27
N PHE A 255 8.89 4.02 20.59
CA PHE A 255 9.82 2.90 20.82
C PHE A 255 11.16 3.08 20.13
N GLY A 256 11.29 4.06 19.23
CA GLY A 256 12.48 4.29 18.42
C GLY A 256 12.14 4.49 16.96
N VAL A 257 13.19 4.64 16.15
CA VAL A 257 13.05 4.62 14.69
C VAL A 257 13.22 3.19 14.24
N VAL A 258 12.29 2.70 13.43
CA VAL A 258 12.37 1.39 12.81
C VAL A 258 12.89 1.61 11.41
N ASP A 259 14.10 1.12 11.15
CA ASP A 259 14.67 1.05 9.81
C ASP A 259 14.37 -0.34 9.25
N LEU A 260 13.59 -0.43 8.18
CA LEU A 260 13.25 -1.74 7.57
C LEU A 260 14.45 -2.55 7.10
N VAL A 261 15.62 -1.94 6.98
CA VAL A 261 16.84 -2.65 6.60
C VAL A 261 17.46 -3.39 7.78
N HIS A 262 17.41 -2.79 8.97
CA HIS A 262 18.15 -3.30 10.13
C HIS A 262 17.23 -3.90 11.19
N ASP A 263 16.00 -3.40 11.32
CA ASP A 263 15.13 -3.65 12.47
C ASP A 263 13.85 -4.41 12.13
N TYR A 264 13.68 -4.89 10.89
CA TYR A 264 12.46 -5.61 10.48
C TYR A 264 12.15 -6.80 11.40
N ALA A 265 13.18 -7.53 11.83
CA ALA A 265 13.05 -8.66 12.75
C ALA A 265 12.38 -8.28 14.10
N ALA A 266 12.57 -7.04 14.58
CA ALA A 266 11.99 -6.55 15.82
C ALA A 266 10.46 -6.35 15.71
N LEU A 267 9.99 -6.01 14.50
CA LEU A 267 8.57 -5.90 14.17
C LEU A 267 7.96 -7.27 13.82
N PHE A 268 8.70 -8.09 13.08
CA PHE A 268 8.26 -9.41 12.66
C PHE A 268 8.01 -10.37 13.82
N LYS A 269 8.90 -10.41 14.83
CA LYS A 269 8.75 -11.32 15.97
C LYS A 269 7.38 -11.18 16.68
N PRO A 270 6.93 -9.99 17.12
CA PRO A 270 5.62 -9.87 17.74
C PRO A 270 4.47 -10.09 16.76
N ALA A 271 4.62 -9.77 15.47
CA ALA A 271 3.63 -10.14 14.44
C ALA A 271 3.46 -11.67 14.32
N LEU A 272 4.57 -12.39 14.27
CA LEU A 272 4.60 -13.85 14.26
C LEU A 272 3.95 -14.45 15.51
N LEU A 273 4.22 -13.88 16.69
CA LEU A 273 3.62 -14.35 17.95
C LEU A 273 2.14 -13.97 18.09
N ALA A 274 1.67 -12.94 17.37
CA ALA A 274 0.26 -12.61 17.20
C ALA A 274 -0.41 -13.42 16.08
N THR A 275 0.32 -14.30 15.39
CA THR A 275 -0.24 -15.20 14.38
C THR A 275 -0.49 -16.57 14.99
N GLU A 276 -1.64 -17.17 14.70
CA GLU A 276 -1.95 -18.55 15.09
C GLU A 276 -0.92 -19.56 14.57
N GLU A 277 -0.81 -20.69 15.24
CA GLU A 277 -0.03 -21.82 14.73
C GLU A 277 -0.78 -22.46 13.54
N GLY A 278 -0.10 -22.68 12.42
CA GLY A 278 -0.73 -22.98 11.13
C GLY A 278 -1.26 -21.73 10.41
N GLY A 279 -1.14 -20.54 11.01
CA GLY A 279 -1.57 -19.27 10.43
C GLY A 279 -0.64 -18.75 9.35
N THR A 280 -0.96 -17.57 8.84
CA THR A 280 -0.29 -16.96 7.69
C THR A 280 0.16 -15.54 8.00
N LEU A 281 1.38 -15.19 7.62
CA LEU A 281 1.85 -13.81 7.57
C LEU A 281 2.07 -13.40 6.14
N ILE A 282 1.60 -12.21 5.75
CA ILE A 282 2.00 -11.56 4.50
C ILE A 282 2.80 -10.33 4.88
N CYS A 283 4.10 -10.38 4.60
CA CYS A 283 5.07 -9.36 4.98
C CYS A 283 5.49 -8.57 3.74
N CYS A 284 5.56 -7.25 3.86
CA CYS A 284 6.01 -6.36 2.81
C CYS A 284 7.30 -5.63 3.19
N ASN A 285 8.16 -5.35 2.19
CA ASN A 285 9.34 -4.51 2.32
C ASN A 285 9.56 -3.74 1.01
N ASN A 286 9.44 -2.41 1.06
CA ASN A 286 9.57 -1.53 -0.11
C ASN A 286 10.98 -0.95 -0.30
N VAL A 287 11.98 -1.43 0.46
CA VAL A 287 13.35 -0.92 0.36
C VAL A 287 14.08 -1.61 -0.79
N ALA A 288 14.33 -0.85 -1.86
CA ALA A 288 14.97 -1.36 -3.08
C ALA A 288 16.29 -2.12 -2.83
N ARG A 289 17.15 -1.61 -1.93
CA ARG A 289 18.48 -2.19 -1.60
C ARG A 289 18.42 -3.49 -0.78
N VAL A 290 17.25 -3.88 -0.28
CA VAL A 290 17.09 -5.15 0.46
C VAL A 290 16.89 -6.27 -0.56
N GLY A 291 17.79 -7.26 -0.54
CA GLY A 291 17.68 -8.48 -1.34
C GLY A 291 16.55 -9.38 -0.84
N ARG A 292 15.79 -10.00 -1.77
CA ARG A 292 14.66 -10.88 -1.46
C ARG A 292 15.08 -12.07 -0.59
N GLU A 293 16.06 -12.83 -1.06
CA GLU A 293 16.51 -14.04 -0.38
C GLU A 293 17.12 -13.72 0.99
N ASP A 294 18.02 -12.73 1.07
CA ASP A 294 18.63 -12.30 2.34
C ASP A 294 17.58 -11.88 3.39
N TRP A 295 16.49 -11.25 2.92
CA TRP A 295 15.39 -10.82 3.78
C TRP A 295 14.54 -12.00 4.25
N LEU A 296 14.18 -12.93 3.36
CA LEU A 296 13.47 -14.16 3.73
C LEU A 296 14.27 -14.94 4.77
N ASP A 297 15.56 -15.12 4.53
CA ASP A 297 16.52 -15.73 5.44
C ASP A 297 16.49 -15.08 6.84
N GLN A 298 16.40 -13.74 6.89
CA GLN A 298 16.28 -13.00 8.15
C GLN A 298 14.96 -13.30 8.87
N LEU A 299 13.85 -13.35 8.14
CA LEU A 299 12.52 -13.67 8.69
C LEU A 299 12.50 -15.09 9.26
N GLU A 300 13.00 -16.08 8.51
CA GLU A 300 13.05 -17.46 8.97
C GLU A 300 13.94 -17.64 10.22
N ARG A 301 15.12 -17.00 10.24
CA ARG A 301 15.99 -17.01 11.44
C ARG A 301 15.27 -16.39 12.63
N SER A 302 14.52 -15.30 12.42
CA SER A 302 13.73 -14.66 13.48
C SER A 302 12.62 -15.58 13.98
N ALA A 303 11.94 -16.30 13.09
CA ALA A 303 10.92 -17.28 13.45
C ALA A 303 11.50 -18.43 14.28
N ARG A 304 12.61 -19.05 13.82
CA ARG A 304 13.30 -20.12 14.54
C ARG A 304 13.71 -19.68 15.95
N LYS A 305 14.26 -18.47 16.10
CA LYS A 305 14.61 -17.88 17.41
C LYS A 305 13.39 -17.62 18.30
N ALA A 306 12.21 -17.43 17.72
CA ALA A 306 10.96 -17.27 18.45
C ALA A 306 10.27 -18.62 18.77
N GLY A 307 10.89 -19.76 18.41
CA GLY A 307 10.30 -21.09 18.63
C GLY A 307 9.21 -21.45 17.64
N ARG A 308 9.15 -20.78 16.48
CA ARG A 308 8.20 -21.04 15.39
C ARG A 308 8.95 -21.45 14.13
N ALA A 309 8.30 -22.22 13.25
CA ALA A 309 8.87 -22.63 11.98
C ALA A 309 8.07 -22.02 10.83
N VAL A 310 8.78 -21.43 9.86
CA VAL A 310 8.19 -21.13 8.54
C VAL A 310 8.11 -22.46 7.78
N ARG A 311 6.91 -22.89 7.42
CA ARG A 311 6.65 -24.15 6.72
C ARG A 311 6.65 -23.98 5.20
N GLU A 312 6.23 -22.81 4.74
CA GLU A 312 6.14 -22.45 3.33
C GLU A 312 6.40 -20.94 3.21
N ALA A 313 7.11 -20.55 2.14
CA ALA A 313 7.33 -19.17 1.76
C ALA A 313 6.98 -19.00 0.26
N GLU A 314 6.15 -18.01 -0.04
CA GLU A 314 5.71 -17.73 -1.41
C GLU A 314 5.88 -16.23 -1.72
N TRP A 315 6.60 -15.92 -2.79
CA TRP A 315 6.75 -14.55 -3.27
C TRP A 315 5.52 -14.10 -4.04
N ILE A 316 4.99 -12.93 -3.67
CA ILE A 316 3.88 -12.27 -4.37
C ILE A 316 4.48 -11.10 -5.14
N THR A 317 4.50 -11.20 -6.47
CA THR A 317 5.01 -10.15 -7.34
C THR A 317 3.90 -9.13 -7.63
N PRO A 318 4.21 -7.82 -7.64
CA PRO A 318 3.29 -6.80 -8.17
C PRO A 318 2.81 -7.14 -9.58
N ASP A 319 1.60 -6.69 -9.92
CA ASP A 319 1.05 -6.89 -11.27
C ASP A 319 1.88 -6.14 -12.33
N ALA A 320 1.71 -6.52 -13.60
CA ALA A 320 2.53 -6.04 -14.73
C ALA A 320 2.47 -4.52 -15.01
N ASP A 321 1.54 -3.79 -14.38
CA ASP A 321 1.51 -2.32 -14.44
C ASP A 321 2.64 -1.66 -13.64
N PHE A 322 3.33 -2.42 -12.77
CA PHE A 322 4.55 -2.02 -12.06
C PHE A 322 5.78 -2.81 -12.53
N PRO A 323 6.24 -2.59 -13.79
CA PRO A 323 7.37 -3.32 -14.33
C PRO A 323 8.67 -3.00 -13.59
N SER A 324 9.61 -3.95 -13.59
CA SER A 324 11.01 -3.79 -13.17
C SER A 324 11.93 -4.23 -14.31
N ARG A 325 13.18 -3.73 -14.32
CA ARG A 325 14.15 -4.08 -15.39
C ARG A 325 14.76 -5.47 -15.22
N ASP A 326 14.77 -5.97 -14.00
CA ASP A 326 15.52 -7.14 -13.54
C ASP A 326 14.60 -8.17 -12.84
N ASP A 327 13.29 -8.07 -13.03
CA ASP A 327 12.27 -8.87 -12.34
C ASP A 327 12.34 -8.78 -10.80
N ASN A 328 12.98 -7.71 -10.29
CA ASN A 328 13.15 -7.45 -8.87
C ASN A 328 12.59 -6.06 -8.48
N PRO A 329 11.26 -5.87 -8.53
CA PRO A 329 10.63 -4.63 -8.08
C PRO A 329 11.07 -4.21 -6.66
N PRO A 330 11.10 -2.89 -6.39
CA PRO A 330 11.44 -2.37 -5.06
C PRO A 330 10.59 -2.94 -3.94
N LEU A 331 9.30 -3.18 -4.21
CA LEU A 331 8.35 -3.85 -3.31
C LEU A 331 8.57 -5.36 -3.34
N LYS A 332 8.90 -5.92 -2.16
CA LYS A 332 8.95 -7.35 -1.89
C LYS A 332 7.73 -7.69 -1.04
N VAL A 333 6.99 -8.71 -1.44
CA VAL A 333 5.89 -9.25 -0.64
C VAL A 333 6.09 -10.76 -0.53
N VAL A 334 6.15 -11.27 0.69
CA VAL A 334 6.27 -12.71 0.94
C VAL A 334 5.15 -13.17 1.86
N LEU A 335 4.49 -14.24 1.45
CA LEU A 335 3.56 -14.99 2.29
C LEU A 335 4.32 -16.11 2.99
N LEU A 336 4.12 -16.23 4.30
CA LEU A 336 4.73 -17.24 5.16
C LEU A 336 3.64 -18.04 5.86
N ARG A 337 3.67 -19.37 5.76
CA ARG A 337 2.87 -20.26 6.62
C ARG A 337 3.69 -20.62 7.85
N VAL A 338 3.14 -20.47 9.05
CA VAL A 338 3.87 -20.55 10.33
C VAL A 338 3.23 -21.46 11.36
#